data_AF-A0A2T6N6H8-F1
#
_entry.id   AF-A0A2T6N6H8-F1
#
_cell.length_a   1.000
_cell.length_b   1.000
_cell.length_c   1.000
_cell.angle_alpha   90.00
_cell.angle_beta   90.00
_cell.angle_gamma   90.00
#
_symmetry.space_group_name_H-M   'P 1'
#
loop_
_entity.id
_entity.type
_entity.pdbx_description
1 polymer ?
#
loop_
_entity_poly.entity_id
_entity_poly.type
_entity_poly.pdbx_seq_one_letter_code
_entity_poly.pdbx_strand_id
1 'polypeptide(L)'
;MICLLSIFQLSLSVHAGEADVVDVTVKSRGADSYDFSVTVMHQDTGWDHYANRWEVLDEKGVILGTRTLHHPHVNEQPFTRRLSGIHIPSGIKSVVIRSHDSVHKYGGATVTVQLPMN
;
A
#
# COMPACT_ATOMS: atom_id res chain seq x y z
N MET A 1 27.06 21.28 38.62
CA MET A 1 27.06 20.09 37.74
C MET A 1 25.63 19.82 37.32
N ILE A 2 25.16 20.48 36.25
CA ILE A 2 23.79 20.32 35.75
C ILE A 2 23.84 19.18 34.74
N CYS A 3 23.24 18.05 35.10
CA CYS A 3 23.09 16.90 34.23
C CYS A 3 22.02 17.23 33.18
N LEU A 4 22.43 17.44 31.93
CA LEU A 4 21.50 17.59 30.81
C LEU A 4 20.79 16.24 30.60
N LEU A 5 19.50 16.15 30.92
CA LEU A 5 18.66 15.04 30.45
C LEU A 5 18.44 15.22 28.94
N SER A 6 19.14 14.43 28.14
CA SER A 6 18.84 14.26 26.71
C SER A 6 17.50 13.54 26.57
N ILE A 7 16.45 14.27 26.23
CA ILE A 7 15.15 13.70 25.86
C ILE A 7 15.29 13.09 24.47
N PHE A 8 15.39 11.76 24.40
CA PHE A 8 15.32 11.02 23.15
C PHE A 8 13.86 11.03 22.70
N GLN A 9 13.52 11.92 21.75
CA GLN A 9 12.20 11.96 21.14
C GLN A 9 12.03 10.72 20.25
N LEU A 10 11.40 9.67 20.78
CA LEU A 10 10.84 8.63 19.92
C LEU A 10 9.61 9.22 19.24
N SER A 11 9.73 9.50 17.94
CA SER A 11 8.57 9.70 17.07
C SER A 11 7.83 8.37 16.97
N LEU A 12 6.89 8.15 17.89
CA LEU A 12 5.86 7.12 17.72
C LEU A 12 4.96 7.61 16.59
N SER A 13 5.09 7.02 15.41
CA SER A 13 4.08 7.17 14.37
C SER A 13 2.77 6.63 14.93
N VAL A 14 1.91 7.52 15.41
CA VAL A 14 0.54 7.23 15.78
C VAL A 14 -0.18 6.84 14.49
N HIS A 15 -0.53 5.57 14.37
CA HIS A 15 -1.19 4.91 13.22
C HIS A 15 -2.66 5.36 13.03
N ALA A 16 -2.96 6.63 13.32
CA ALA A 16 -4.32 7.10 13.43
C ALA A 16 -4.84 7.60 12.08
N GLY A 17 -5.16 6.66 11.19
CA GLY A 17 -5.95 6.94 9.99
C GLY A 17 -5.17 6.90 8.68
N GLU A 18 -4.07 6.17 8.59
CA GLU A 18 -3.49 5.78 7.31
C GLU A 18 -4.17 4.53 6.74
N ALA A 19 -4.09 4.36 5.42
CA ALA A 19 -4.71 3.23 4.72
C ALA A 19 -3.82 1.98 4.76
N ASP A 20 -4.39 0.87 5.21
CA ASP A 20 -3.72 -0.42 5.33
C ASP A 20 -3.97 -1.30 4.11
N VAL A 21 -2.95 -2.04 3.69
CA VAL A 21 -3.11 -3.20 2.81
C VAL A 21 -3.24 -4.43 3.69
N VAL A 22 -4.38 -5.12 3.61
CA VAL A 22 -4.69 -6.26 4.49
C VAL A 22 -4.72 -7.62 3.77
N ASP A 23 -4.86 -7.63 2.45
CA ASP A 23 -4.71 -8.83 1.63
C ASP A 23 -4.27 -8.49 0.21
N VAL A 24 -3.52 -9.40 -0.42
CA VAL A 24 -3.06 -9.28 -1.80
C VAL A 24 -3.09 -10.64 -2.49
N THR A 25 -3.84 -10.71 -3.59
CA THR A 25 -3.79 -11.85 -4.51
C THR A 25 -3.07 -11.44 -5.80
N VAL A 26 -2.09 -12.26 -6.21
CA VAL A 26 -1.31 -12.06 -7.44
C VAL A 26 -1.61 -13.19 -8.43
N LYS A 27 -1.81 -12.83 -9.71
CA LYS A 27 -1.96 -13.79 -10.81
C LYS A 27 -0.98 -13.44 -11.93
N SER A 28 -0.20 -14.42 -12.37
CA SER A 28 0.61 -14.27 -13.58
C SER A 28 -0.26 -14.35 -14.83
N ARG A 29 0.06 -13.53 -15.84
CA ARG A 29 -0.49 -13.59 -17.19
C ARG A 29 0.51 -14.18 -18.20
N GLY A 30 1.70 -14.58 -17.75
CA GLY A 30 2.84 -14.87 -18.62
C GLY A 30 3.59 -13.61 -19.06
N ALA A 31 4.77 -13.80 -19.67
CA ALA A 31 5.61 -12.72 -20.22
C ALA A 31 5.83 -11.54 -19.26
N ASP A 32 6.23 -11.85 -18.01
CA ASP A 32 6.54 -10.84 -16.99
C ASP A 32 5.38 -9.88 -16.68
N SER A 33 4.13 -10.33 -16.89
CA SER A 33 2.92 -9.53 -16.67
C SER A 33 2.04 -10.13 -15.58
N TYR A 34 1.54 -9.29 -14.68
CA TYR A 34 0.84 -9.70 -13.47
C TYR A 34 -0.43 -8.88 -13.22
N ASP A 35 -1.43 -9.55 -12.67
CA ASP A 35 -2.65 -8.94 -12.14
C ASP A 35 -2.60 -8.96 -10.61
N PHE A 36 -2.94 -7.83 -10.00
CA PHE A 36 -3.01 -7.67 -8.55
C PHE A 36 -4.44 -7.34 -8.15
N SER A 37 -4.98 -8.12 -7.23
CA SER A 37 -6.18 -7.76 -6.45
C SER A 37 -5.72 -7.40 -5.05
N VAL A 38 -5.92 -6.15 -4.65
CA VAL A 38 -5.45 -5.62 -3.37
C VAL A 38 -6.65 -5.25 -2.52
N THR A 39 -6.67 -5.75 -1.30
CA THR A 39 -7.66 -5.43 -0.27
C THR A 39 -7.11 -4.36 0.64
N VAL A 40 -7.83 -3.24 0.70
CA VAL A 40 -7.47 -2.07 1.51
C VAL A 40 -8.47 -1.94 2.65
N MET A 41 -7.97 -1.59 3.84
CA MET A 41 -8.76 -1.21 4.99
C MET A 41 -8.43 0.24 5.35
N HIS A 42 -9.45 1.08 5.46
CA HIS A 42 -9.28 2.47 5.86
C HIS A 42 -10.55 3.03 6.50
N GLN A 43 -10.41 3.97 7.43
CA GLN A 43 -11.54 4.66 8.06
C GLN A 43 -11.98 5.86 7.22
N ASP A 44 -12.42 5.59 5.99
CA ASP A 44 -12.95 6.63 5.09
C ASP A 44 -14.09 7.41 5.78
N THR A 45 -14.03 8.74 5.75
CA THR A 45 -15.08 9.61 6.31
C THR A 45 -15.82 10.43 5.26
N GLY A 46 -15.39 10.34 4.00
CA GLY A 46 -16.02 11.02 2.87
C GLY A 46 -15.00 11.49 1.84
N TRP A 47 -15.41 12.39 0.95
CA TRP A 47 -14.58 12.91 -0.14
C TRP A 47 -13.33 13.65 0.32
N ASP A 48 -13.33 14.16 1.55
CA ASP A 48 -12.21 14.90 2.12
C ASP A 48 -11.16 14.01 2.81
N HIS A 49 -11.50 12.74 3.10
CA HIS A 49 -10.60 11.81 3.80
C HIS A 49 -10.96 10.36 3.47
N TYR A 50 -10.23 9.80 2.52
CA TYR A 50 -10.35 8.42 2.05
C TYR A 50 -9.03 7.86 1.49
N ALA A 51 -8.94 6.54 1.39
CA ALA A 51 -7.87 5.87 0.67
C ALA A 51 -7.99 6.15 -0.84
N ASN A 52 -7.03 6.87 -1.41
CA ASN A 52 -7.14 7.38 -2.79
C ASN A 52 -6.31 6.61 -3.83
N ARG A 53 -5.41 5.73 -3.41
CA ARG A 53 -4.70 4.78 -4.29
C ARG A 53 -4.02 3.66 -3.51
N TRP A 54 -3.60 2.65 -4.24
CA TRP A 54 -2.55 1.73 -3.81
C TRP A 54 -1.52 1.54 -4.93
N GLU A 55 -0.32 1.12 -4.54
CA GLU A 55 0.86 1.05 -5.41
C GLU A 55 1.53 -0.31 -5.27
N VAL A 56 2.13 -0.79 -6.37
CA VAL A 56 3.04 -1.94 -6.41
C VAL A 56 4.45 -1.40 -6.56
N LEU A 57 5.35 -1.79 -5.67
CA LEU A 57 6.73 -1.32 -5.64
C LEU A 57 7.72 -2.48 -5.73
N ASP A 58 8.87 -2.22 -6.32
CA ASP A 58 10.03 -3.08 -6.13
C ASP A 58 10.66 -2.90 -4.73
N GLU A 59 11.65 -3.72 -4.39
CA GLU A 59 12.34 -3.67 -3.10
C GLU A 59 13.14 -2.39 -2.86
N LYS A 60 13.38 -1.60 -3.92
CA LYS A 60 14.06 -0.30 -3.85
C LYS A 60 13.07 0.86 -3.73
N GLY A 61 11.77 0.58 -3.73
CA GLY A 61 10.71 1.58 -3.66
C GLY A 61 10.38 2.22 -5.01
N VAL A 62 10.80 1.64 -6.14
CA VAL A 62 10.36 2.07 -7.48
C VAL A 62 8.93 1.62 -7.69
N ILE A 63 8.06 2.54 -8.09
CA ILE A 63 6.66 2.24 -8.40
C ILE A 63 6.58 1.52 -9.76
N LEU A 64 6.09 0.28 -9.73
CA LEU A 64 5.85 -0.56 -10.90
C LEU A 64 4.42 -0.41 -11.42
N GLY A 65 3.48 -0.01 -10.56
CA GLY A 65 2.11 0.26 -10.94
C GLY A 65 1.32 1.00 -9.85
N THR A 66 0.33 1.78 -10.28
CA THR A 66 -0.53 2.56 -9.39
C THR A 66 -1.98 2.34 -9.74
N ARG A 67 -2.81 2.07 -8.74
CA ARG A 67 -4.26 1.95 -8.87
C ARG A 67 -4.95 3.09 -8.12
N THR A 68 -5.42 4.10 -8.85
CA THR A 68 -6.17 5.24 -8.29
C THR A 68 -7.60 4.88 -7.91
N LEU A 69 -7.98 5.10 -6.66
CA LEU A 69 -9.33 4.90 -6.13
C LEU A 69 -10.10 6.22 -6.25
N HIS A 70 -11.21 6.23 -6.99
CA HIS A 70 -11.87 7.47 -7.41
C HIS A 70 -13.02 7.92 -6.50
N HIS A 71 -13.34 7.15 -5.46
CA HIS A 71 -14.43 7.48 -4.54
C HIS A 71 -14.15 6.93 -3.14
N PRO A 72 -14.75 7.50 -2.09
CA PRO A 72 -14.74 6.92 -0.76
C PRO A 72 -15.49 5.59 -0.70
N HIS A 73 -15.08 4.73 0.22
CA HIS A 73 -15.61 3.42 0.54
C HIS A 73 -16.08 3.36 2.01
N VAL A 74 -16.75 4.41 2.50
CA VAL A 74 -17.21 4.55 3.90
C VAL A 74 -17.99 3.33 4.40
N ASN A 75 -18.80 2.71 3.54
CA ASN A 75 -19.67 1.57 3.87
C ASN A 75 -19.20 0.23 3.26
N GLU A 76 -17.98 0.19 2.72
CA GLU A 76 -17.39 -1.00 2.07
C GLU A 76 -15.98 -1.18 2.63
N GLN A 77 -15.87 -1.73 3.84
CA GLN A 77 -14.58 -1.97 4.48
C GLN A 77 -14.48 -3.40 5.03
N PRO A 78 -13.39 -4.13 4.72
CA PRO A 78 -12.38 -3.77 3.73
C PRO A 78 -12.95 -3.84 2.30
N PHE A 79 -12.30 -3.18 1.34
CA PHE A 79 -12.65 -3.28 -0.09
C PHE A 79 -11.48 -3.76 -0.93
N THR A 80 -11.79 -4.47 -2.02
CA THR A 80 -10.78 -5.01 -2.94
C THR A 80 -10.89 -4.34 -4.29
N ARG A 81 -9.77 -3.87 -4.85
CA ARG A 81 -9.71 -3.38 -6.23
C ARG A 81 -8.55 -4.01 -6.99
N ARG A 82 -8.76 -4.22 -8.28
CA ARG A 82 -7.80 -4.88 -9.18
C ARG A 82 -7.06 -3.86 -10.05
N LEU A 83 -5.79 -4.14 -10.32
CA LEU A 83 -5.02 -3.59 -11.42
C LEU A 83 -4.44 -4.75 -12.23
N SER A 84 -4.59 -4.69 -13.55
CA SER A 84 -4.22 -5.78 -14.45
C SER A 84 -3.06 -5.39 -15.35
N GLY A 85 -2.29 -6.37 -15.79
CA GLY A 85 -1.26 -6.21 -16.82
C GLY A 85 -0.04 -5.41 -16.38
N ILE A 86 0.29 -5.41 -15.08
CA ILE A 86 1.50 -4.75 -14.59
C ILE A 86 2.71 -5.54 -15.10
N HIS A 87 3.57 -4.88 -15.87
CA HIS A 87 4.82 -5.47 -16.32
C HIS A 87 5.86 -5.34 -15.21
N ILE A 88 6.44 -6.46 -14.80
CA ILE A 88 7.46 -6.52 -13.75
C ILE A 88 8.69 -7.21 -14.33
N PRO A 89 9.82 -6.49 -14.50
CA PRO A 89 11.02 -7.04 -15.12
C PRO A 89 11.49 -8.36 -14.48
N SER A 90 11.97 -9.26 -15.33
CA SER A 90 12.62 -10.49 -14.88
C SER A 90 13.75 -10.19 -13.87
N GLY A 91 13.82 -11.02 -12.84
CA GLY A 91 14.76 -10.85 -11.72
C GLY A 91 14.15 -10.26 -10.46
N ILE A 92 12.98 -9.59 -10.54
CA ILE A 92 12.19 -9.22 -9.36
C ILE A 92 11.41 -10.44 -8.88
N LYS A 93 11.63 -10.85 -7.62
CA LYS A 93 10.98 -12.03 -7.02
C LYS A 93 9.81 -11.67 -6.11
N SER A 94 9.89 -10.50 -5.49
CA SER A 94 8.88 -9.97 -4.60
C SER A 94 8.60 -8.51 -4.89
N VAL A 95 7.38 -8.09 -4.55
CA VAL A 95 6.96 -6.70 -4.59
C VAL A 95 6.33 -6.31 -3.26
N VAL A 96 6.38 -5.02 -2.96
CA VAL A 96 5.72 -4.41 -1.80
C VAL A 96 4.46 -3.71 -2.29
N ILE A 97 3.35 -3.91 -1.58
CA ILE A 97 2.09 -3.23 -1.83
C ILE A 97 1.82 -2.30 -0.65
N ARG A 98 1.52 -1.03 -0.95
CA ARG A 98 1.12 -0.03 0.05
C ARG A 98 -0.10 0.74 -0.42
N SER A 99 -0.91 1.22 0.51
CA SER A 99 -1.99 2.16 0.24
C SER A 99 -1.60 3.59 0.63
N HIS A 100 -2.38 4.56 0.20
CA HIS A 100 -2.19 5.97 0.48
C HIS A 100 -3.51 6.61 0.86
N ASP A 101 -3.54 7.20 2.05
CA ASP A 101 -4.62 8.05 2.49
C ASP A 101 -4.50 9.47 1.93
N SER A 102 -5.61 10.05 1.49
CA SER A 102 -5.68 11.40 0.93
C SER A 102 -5.14 12.51 1.86
N VAL A 103 -5.24 12.36 3.18
CA VAL A 103 -4.87 13.35 4.20
C VAL A 103 -3.50 13.01 4.81
N HIS A 104 -3.39 11.87 5.47
CA HIS A 104 -2.24 11.36 6.22
C HIS A 104 -1.15 10.75 5.32
N LYS A 105 -1.41 10.58 4.02
CA LYS A 105 -0.46 10.07 3.03
C LYS A 105 -0.12 8.59 3.28
N TYR A 106 1.15 8.25 3.37
CA TYR A 106 1.63 6.90 3.62
C TYR A 106 1.93 6.71 5.10
N GLY A 107 1.73 5.49 5.61
CA GLY A 107 2.04 5.17 7.00
C GLY A 107 1.35 3.90 7.49
N GLY A 108 0.34 3.41 6.76
CA GLY A 108 -0.37 2.17 7.07
C GLY A 108 0.43 0.91 6.72
N ALA A 109 -0.13 -0.23 7.10
CA ALA A 109 0.43 -1.55 6.87
C ALA A 109 0.66 -1.83 5.38
N THR A 110 1.82 -2.41 5.08
CA THR A 110 2.21 -2.85 3.74
C THR A 110 2.30 -4.37 3.68
N VAL A 111 2.04 -4.95 2.52
CA VAL A 111 2.19 -6.38 2.30
C VAL A 111 3.28 -6.64 1.26
N THR A 112 4.24 -7.48 1.61
CA THR A 112 5.22 -8.02 0.66
C THR A 112 4.72 -9.36 0.15
N VAL A 113 4.61 -9.51 -1.17
CA VAL A 113 4.20 -10.78 -1.81
C VAL A 113 5.27 -11.29 -2.75
N GLN A 114 5.43 -12.61 -2.79
CA GLN A 114 6.23 -13.28 -3.81
C GLN A 114 5.44 -13.34 -5.11
N LEU A 115 6.12 -13.07 -6.23
CA LEU A 115 5.53 -13.23 -7.55
C LEU A 115 5.46 -14.74 -7.89
N PRO A 116 4.33 -15.22 -8.45
CA PRO A 116 4.26 -16.59 -8.94
C PRO A 116 5.38 -16.85 -9.95
N MET A 117 6.08 -17.96 -9.78
CA MET A 117 6.98 -18.47 -10.81
C MET A 117 6.13 -19.00 -11.96
N ASN A 118 6.48 -18.63 -13.19
CA ASN A 118 5.93 -19.26 -14.39
C ASN A 118 6.59 -20.61 -14.65
#